data_AF-A0A3L6ZNF0-F1
#
_entry.id   AF-A0A3L6ZNF0-F1
#
_cell.length_a   1.000
_cell.length_b   1.000
_cell.length_c   1.000
_cell.angle_alpha   90.00
_cell.angle_beta   90.00
_cell.angle_gamma   90.00
#
_symmetry.space_group_name_H-M   'P 1'
#
loop_
_entity.id
_entity.type
_entity.pdbx_description
1 polymer ?
#
loop_
_entity_poly.entity_id
_entity_poly.type
_entity_poly.pdbx_seq_one_letter_code
_entity_poly.pdbx_strand_id
1 'polypeptide(L)'
;MVIMAGRSLSDDMHVRDFARVLRRLEPHLPVSDAYERDLPQLRGTWWSSQKEHMVRWFSDQDSRGSGAFTRAEPNTSARKTYNRLLCPAAVVWMAEALGEHPVVVQEAADAARDEPGARKRSGLLRKHLPWERIAQLAREVRYPDDAGPGI
;
A
#
# COMPACT_ATOMS: atom_id res chain seq x y z
N MET A 1 13.96 -12.95 30.42
CA MET A 1 14.25 -12.73 28.99
C MET A 1 13.59 -13.86 28.22
N VAL A 2 12.37 -13.63 27.72
CA VAL A 2 11.62 -14.65 26.97
C VAL A 2 11.73 -14.28 25.50
N ILE A 3 12.38 -15.14 24.72
CA ILE A 3 12.44 -15.06 23.27
C ILE A 3 11.05 -15.43 22.78
N MET A 4 10.22 -14.44 22.45
CA MET A 4 8.98 -14.68 21.72
C MET A 4 9.34 -14.91 20.26
N ALA A 5 9.46 -16.18 19.88
CA ALA A 5 9.43 -16.61 18.49
C ALA A 5 8.04 -16.26 17.91
N GLY A 6 7.93 -15.06 17.32
CA GLY A 6 6.74 -14.58 16.63
C GLY A 6 6.53 -15.32 15.33
N ARG A 7 5.75 -16.40 15.41
CA ARG A 7 5.06 -17.18 14.37
C ARG A 7 5.10 -16.56 12.94
N SER A 8 5.95 -17.11 12.07
CA SER A 8 5.85 -16.92 10.61
C SER A 8 4.61 -17.64 10.07
N LEU A 9 3.44 -17.00 10.18
CA LEU A 9 2.28 -17.31 9.35
C LEU A 9 2.40 -16.42 8.11
N SER A 10 2.19 -16.98 6.93
CA SER A 10 2.29 -16.27 5.64
C SER A 10 1.73 -14.85 5.74
N ASP A 11 2.58 -13.84 5.64
CA ASP A 11 2.18 -12.43 5.74
C ASP A 11 1.31 -11.95 4.57
N ASP A 12 0.94 -12.85 3.66
CA ASP A 12 0.14 -12.53 2.51
C ASP A 12 -1.35 -12.44 2.88
N MET A 13 -2.03 -11.49 2.26
CA MET A 13 -3.48 -11.31 2.37
C MET A 13 -4.09 -11.56 1.00
N HIS A 14 -5.32 -12.09 0.97
CA HIS A 14 -6.04 -12.17 -0.27
C HIS A 14 -6.31 -10.75 -0.82
N VAL A 15 -6.08 -10.51 -2.11
CA VAL A 15 -6.25 -9.18 -2.73
C VAL A 15 -7.62 -8.55 -2.48
N ARG A 16 -8.69 -9.36 -2.51
CA ARG A 16 -10.05 -8.88 -2.20
C ARG A 16 -10.22 -8.50 -0.74
N ASP A 17 -9.56 -9.17 0.19
CA ASP A 17 -9.63 -8.83 1.60
C ASP A 17 -8.89 -7.53 1.90
N PHE A 18 -7.73 -7.34 1.29
CA PHE A 18 -7.00 -6.08 1.38
C PHE A 18 -7.80 -4.93 0.74
N ALA A 19 -8.39 -5.13 -0.43
CA ALA A 19 -9.26 -4.12 -1.06
C ALA A 19 -10.46 -3.73 -0.19
N ARG A 20 -11.06 -4.68 0.55
CA ARG A 20 -12.15 -4.39 1.51
C ARG A 20 -11.68 -3.53 2.68
N VAL A 21 -10.44 -3.71 3.15
CA VAL A 21 -9.83 -2.83 4.16
C VAL A 21 -9.65 -1.43 3.58
N LEU A 22 -8.95 -1.31 2.45
CA LEU A 22 -8.68 -0.02 1.79
C LEU A 22 -9.94 0.81 1.52
N ARG A 23 -11.05 0.15 1.17
CA ARG A 23 -12.34 0.82 0.89
C ARG A 23 -12.88 1.62 2.09
N ARG A 24 -12.48 1.28 3.31
CA ARG A 24 -12.95 1.93 4.55
C ARG A 24 -12.09 3.11 4.98
N LEU A 25 -10.90 3.28 4.39
CA LEU A 25 -9.94 4.30 4.83
C LEU A 25 -10.26 5.69 4.28
N GLU A 26 -9.66 6.73 4.87
CA GLU A 26 -9.81 8.11 4.39
C GLU A 26 -9.12 8.29 3.03
N PRO A 27 -9.76 8.93 2.03
CA PRO A 27 -9.15 9.17 0.73
C PRO A 27 -8.08 10.27 0.72
N HIS A 28 -8.15 11.23 1.64
CA HIS A 28 -7.32 12.44 1.65
C HIS A 28 -6.65 12.62 3.01
N LEU A 29 -5.33 12.73 2.99
CA LEU A 29 -4.48 12.80 4.17
C LEU A 29 -3.28 13.72 3.91
N PRO A 30 -2.73 14.40 4.93
CA PRO A 30 -1.79 15.49 4.72
C PRO A 30 -0.53 15.14 3.93
N VAL A 31 0.12 14.00 4.22
CA VAL A 31 1.40 13.63 3.59
C VAL A 31 1.18 13.11 2.17
N SER A 32 0.20 12.24 1.97
CA SER A 32 -0.11 11.65 0.67
C SER A 32 -0.72 12.66 -0.31
N ASP A 33 -1.59 13.57 0.14
CA ASP A 33 -2.08 14.67 -0.70
C ASP A 33 -0.94 15.61 -1.11
N ALA A 34 -0.03 15.92 -0.18
CA ALA A 34 1.14 16.73 -0.50
C ALA A 34 2.06 16.03 -1.51
N TYR A 35 2.33 14.75 -1.30
CA TYR A 35 3.16 13.95 -2.19
C TYR A 35 2.57 13.84 -3.60
N GLU A 36 1.27 13.59 -3.73
CA GLU A 36 0.61 13.48 -5.02
C GLU A 36 0.52 14.82 -5.75
N ARG A 37 0.28 15.92 -5.03
CA ARG A 37 0.30 17.28 -5.60
C ARG A 37 1.68 17.64 -6.16
N ASP A 38 2.73 17.34 -5.41
CA ASP A 38 4.10 17.73 -5.77
C ASP A 38 4.69 16.79 -6.85
N LEU A 39 4.28 15.51 -6.85
CA LEU A 39 4.78 14.46 -7.74
C LEU A 39 3.65 13.67 -8.42
N PRO A 40 2.78 14.32 -9.21
CA PRO A 40 1.57 13.70 -9.75
C PRO A 40 1.91 12.62 -10.78
N GLN A 41 1.06 11.60 -10.85
CA GLN A 41 1.08 10.67 -11.97
C GLN A 41 0.51 11.36 -13.22
N LEU A 42 1.37 11.61 -14.21
CA LEU A 42 1.01 12.39 -15.41
C LEU A 42 0.23 11.61 -16.48
N ARG A 43 0.19 10.27 -16.41
CA ARG A 43 -0.39 9.42 -17.45
C ARG A 43 -1.18 8.27 -16.86
N GLY A 44 -2.29 7.92 -17.53
CA GLY A 44 -3.11 6.77 -17.16
C GLY A 44 -3.95 6.95 -15.90
N THR A 45 -4.10 8.19 -15.44
CA THR A 45 -4.93 8.56 -14.29
C THR A 45 -6.39 8.58 -14.71
N TRP A 46 -7.18 7.61 -14.26
CA TRP A 46 -8.62 7.51 -14.49
C TRP A 46 -9.44 7.66 -13.20
N TRP A 47 -8.77 7.75 -12.06
CA TRP A 47 -9.34 7.83 -10.72
C TRP A 47 -9.32 9.27 -10.19
N SER A 48 -10.18 9.56 -9.21
CA SER A 48 -10.22 10.85 -8.50
C SER A 48 -9.44 10.85 -7.18
N SER A 49 -9.03 9.67 -6.68
CA SER A 49 -8.22 9.51 -5.46
C SER A 49 -7.40 8.23 -5.49
N GLN A 50 -6.30 8.19 -4.74
CA GLN A 50 -5.50 6.96 -4.58
C GLN A 50 -6.30 5.84 -3.89
N LYS A 51 -7.28 6.19 -3.05
CA LYS A 51 -8.24 5.23 -2.50
C LYS A 51 -9.01 4.51 -3.61
N GLU A 52 -9.65 5.25 -4.52
CA GLU A 52 -10.40 4.67 -5.62
C GLU A 52 -9.49 3.80 -6.50
N HIS A 53 -8.31 4.34 -6.83
CA HIS A 53 -7.30 3.62 -7.60
C HIS A 53 -6.95 2.28 -6.96
N MET A 54 -6.55 2.28 -5.69
CA MET A 54 -6.06 1.07 -5.02
C MET A 54 -7.17 0.07 -4.73
N VAL A 55 -8.36 0.51 -4.34
CA VAL A 55 -9.50 -0.41 -4.15
C VAL A 55 -9.79 -1.17 -5.43
N ARG A 56 -9.85 -0.47 -6.57
CA ARG A 56 -10.07 -1.12 -7.87
C ARG A 56 -8.87 -1.96 -8.29
N TRP A 57 -7.65 -1.42 -8.19
CA TRP A 57 -6.43 -2.12 -8.60
C TRP A 57 -6.27 -3.47 -7.92
N PHE A 58 -6.45 -3.54 -6.59
CA PHE A 58 -6.39 -4.80 -5.84
C PHE A 58 -7.56 -5.73 -6.15
N SER A 59 -8.79 -5.20 -6.27
CA SER A 59 -9.96 -6.02 -6.61
C SER A 59 -9.82 -6.71 -7.96
N ASP A 60 -9.26 -6.00 -8.95
CA ASP A 60 -9.08 -6.50 -10.32
C ASP A 60 -7.99 -7.57 -10.43
N GLN A 61 -7.12 -7.73 -9.42
CA GLN A 61 -6.05 -8.73 -9.46
C GLN A 61 -6.56 -10.16 -9.46
N ASP A 62 -7.69 -10.40 -8.80
CA ASP A 62 -8.38 -11.69 -8.78
C ASP A 62 -9.25 -11.90 -10.03
N SER A 63 -8.65 -11.59 -11.18
CA SER A 63 -9.16 -11.81 -12.52
C SER A 63 -7.97 -12.10 -13.45
N ARG A 64 -8.24 -12.51 -14.70
CA ARG A 64 -7.20 -12.63 -15.73
C ARG A 64 -6.74 -11.28 -16.30
N GLY A 65 -7.28 -10.16 -15.82
CA GLY A 65 -6.99 -8.82 -16.32
C GLY A 65 -7.43 -8.63 -17.78
N SER A 66 -6.98 -7.53 -18.37
CA SER A 66 -7.19 -7.23 -19.79
C SER A 66 -6.07 -6.31 -20.31
N GLY A 67 -5.92 -6.25 -21.64
CA GLY A 67 -4.91 -5.41 -22.29
C GLY A 67 -3.48 -5.72 -21.80
N ALA A 68 -2.72 -4.67 -21.49
CA ALA A 68 -1.34 -4.76 -20.98
C ALA A 68 -1.22 -5.48 -19.61
N PHE A 69 -2.35 -5.77 -18.93
CA PHE A 69 -2.38 -6.39 -17.60
C PHE A 69 -2.94 -7.82 -17.60
N THR A 70 -3.03 -8.43 -18.79
CA THR A 70 -3.50 -9.82 -18.97
C THR A 70 -2.54 -10.81 -18.32
N ARG A 71 -3.08 -11.89 -17.73
CA ARG A 71 -2.33 -12.94 -17.05
C ARG A 71 -2.97 -14.32 -17.26
N ALA A 72 -2.14 -15.37 -17.21
CA ALA A 72 -2.60 -16.75 -17.35
C ALA A 72 -3.53 -17.17 -16.20
N GLU A 73 -3.13 -16.82 -14.97
CA GLU A 73 -3.86 -17.12 -13.73
C GLU A 73 -4.13 -15.84 -12.94
N PRO A 74 -5.31 -15.74 -12.28
CA PRO A 74 -5.59 -14.67 -11.34
C PRO A 74 -4.50 -14.51 -10.28
N ASN A 75 -4.23 -13.27 -9.89
CA ASN A 75 -3.32 -12.97 -8.79
C ASN A 75 -4.12 -12.74 -7.51
N THR A 76 -4.10 -13.71 -6.61
CA THR A 76 -4.79 -13.63 -5.31
C THR A 76 -3.93 -13.03 -4.21
N SER A 77 -2.65 -12.74 -4.46
CA SER A 77 -1.67 -12.25 -3.49
C SER A 77 -1.62 -10.73 -3.42
N ALA A 78 -2.01 -10.15 -2.28
CA ALA A 78 -1.87 -8.72 -2.02
C ALA A 78 -0.39 -8.32 -1.92
N ARG A 79 0.46 -9.17 -1.32
CA ARG A 79 1.91 -8.96 -1.27
C ARG A 79 2.51 -8.80 -2.65
N LYS A 80 2.20 -9.71 -3.57
CA LYS A 80 2.69 -9.68 -4.95
C LYS A 80 2.17 -8.45 -5.69
N THR A 81 0.93 -8.05 -5.44
CA THR A 81 0.32 -6.85 -6.01
C THR A 81 1.05 -5.58 -5.55
N TYR A 82 1.24 -5.43 -4.24
CA TYR A 82 1.94 -4.31 -3.61
C TYR A 82 3.38 -4.18 -4.14
N ASN A 83 4.13 -5.28 -4.17
CA ASN A 83 5.53 -5.31 -4.61
C ASN A 83 5.71 -5.02 -6.11
N ARG A 84 4.65 -5.16 -6.92
CA ARG A 84 4.68 -4.87 -8.36
C ARG A 84 4.11 -3.49 -8.73
N LEU A 85 3.51 -2.78 -7.78
CA LEU A 85 2.89 -1.48 -8.01
C LEU A 85 3.93 -0.43 -8.47
N LEU A 86 3.67 0.29 -9.55
CA LEU A 86 4.57 1.34 -10.06
C LEU A 86 3.96 2.74 -9.90
N CYS A 87 3.12 2.91 -8.88
CA CYS A 87 2.50 4.18 -8.51
C CYS A 87 3.06 4.61 -7.14
N PRO A 88 4.04 5.53 -7.10
CA PRO A 88 4.64 6.01 -5.85
C PRO A 88 3.62 6.66 -4.90
N ALA A 89 2.73 7.53 -5.42
CA ALA A 89 1.71 8.21 -4.62
C ALA A 89 0.77 7.22 -3.90
N ALA A 90 0.38 6.14 -4.58
CA ALA A 90 -0.42 5.08 -3.98
C ALA A 90 0.28 4.37 -2.80
N VAL A 91 1.61 4.23 -2.85
CA VAL A 91 2.38 3.60 -1.75
C VAL A 91 2.37 4.49 -0.51
N VAL A 92 2.56 5.80 -0.70
CA VAL A 92 2.49 6.79 0.39
C VAL A 92 1.09 6.83 0.99
N TRP A 93 0.06 6.93 0.14
CA TRP A 93 -1.34 6.91 0.57
C TRP A 93 -1.69 5.65 1.36
N MET A 94 -1.32 4.45 0.88
CA MET A 94 -1.63 3.21 1.59
C MET A 94 -1.03 3.20 3.00
N ALA A 95 0.22 3.64 3.18
CA ALA A 95 0.85 3.65 4.50
C ALA A 95 0.16 4.64 5.46
N GLU A 96 -0.05 5.88 5.00
CA GLU A 96 -0.68 6.91 5.82
C GLU A 96 -2.13 6.55 6.17
N ALA A 97 -2.91 6.08 5.19
CA ALA A 97 -4.31 5.74 5.36
C ALA A 97 -4.53 4.52 6.27
N LEU A 98 -3.53 3.63 6.34
CA LEU A 98 -3.52 2.50 7.25
C LEU A 98 -3.07 2.87 8.68
N GLY A 99 -2.68 4.12 8.92
CA GLY A 99 -2.31 4.62 10.25
C GLY A 99 -0.83 4.48 10.59
N GLU A 100 0.06 4.40 9.60
CA GLU A 100 1.49 4.49 9.87
C GLU A 100 1.85 5.82 10.56
N HIS A 101 2.89 5.79 11.39
CA HIS A 101 3.35 6.99 12.07
C HIS A 101 3.76 8.09 11.06
N PRO A 102 3.25 9.33 11.16
CA PRO A 102 3.46 10.37 10.16
C PRO A 102 4.93 10.65 9.82
N VAL A 103 5.82 10.55 10.81
CA VAL A 103 7.28 10.72 10.60
C VAL A 103 7.83 9.65 9.65
N VAL A 104 7.41 8.39 9.77
CA VAL A 104 7.89 7.30 8.91
C VAL A 104 7.38 7.49 7.48
N VAL A 105 6.12 7.91 7.32
CA VAL A 105 5.54 8.21 6.00
C VAL A 105 6.28 9.38 5.34
N GLN A 106 6.58 10.44 6.11
CA GLN A 106 7.30 11.61 5.61
C GLN A 106 8.74 11.27 5.22
N GLU A 107 9.46 10.51 6.05
CA GLU A 107 10.81 10.04 5.74
C GLU A 107 10.85 9.20 4.45
N ALA A 108 9.88 8.30 4.27
CA ALA A 108 9.76 7.51 3.05
C ALA A 108 9.52 8.41 1.82
N ALA A 109 8.59 9.37 1.95
CA ALA A 109 8.27 10.33 0.90
C ALA A 109 9.49 11.16 0.50
N ASP A 110 10.23 11.67 1.48
CA ASP A 110 11.43 12.49 1.28
C ASP A 110 12.56 11.69 0.62
N ALA A 111 12.81 10.46 1.09
CA ALA A 111 13.85 9.58 0.52
C ALA A 111 13.61 9.25 -0.96
N ALA A 112 12.36 9.32 -1.42
CA ALA A 112 11.97 9.01 -2.79
C ALA A 112 11.72 10.26 -3.65
N ARG A 113 11.73 11.47 -3.06
CA ARG A 113 11.27 12.72 -3.72
C ARG A 113 12.03 13.02 -5.01
N ASP A 114 13.36 12.95 -4.96
CA ASP A 114 14.23 13.38 -6.06
C ASP A 114 14.47 12.29 -7.14
N GLU A 115 13.96 11.07 -6.95
CA GLU A 115 14.16 9.99 -7.90
C GLU A 115 13.18 10.14 -9.08
N PRO A 116 13.61 10.40 -10.32
CA PRO A 116 12.70 10.66 -11.45
C PRO A 116 11.92 9.42 -11.92
N GLY A 117 12.47 8.22 -11.75
CA GLY A 117 11.90 6.99 -12.30
C GLY A 117 10.89 6.33 -11.35
N ALA A 118 9.62 6.22 -11.76
CA ALA A 118 8.55 5.61 -10.95
C ALA A 118 8.92 4.23 -10.35
N ARG A 119 9.61 3.36 -11.12
CA ARG A 119 10.08 2.07 -10.62
C ARG A 119 11.07 2.19 -9.48
N LYS A 120 12.11 3.02 -9.64
CA LYS A 120 13.11 3.24 -8.59
C LYS A 120 12.49 3.96 -7.39
N ARG A 121 11.63 4.94 -7.64
CA ARG A 121 10.88 5.69 -6.63
C ARG A 121 10.02 4.77 -5.76
N SER A 122 9.20 3.91 -6.38
CA SER A 122 8.44 2.89 -5.64
C SER A 122 9.35 1.89 -4.92
N GLY A 123 10.54 1.58 -5.46
CA GLY A 123 11.54 0.77 -4.78
C GLY A 123 12.08 1.42 -3.51
N LEU A 124 12.39 2.73 -3.55
CA LEU A 124 12.84 3.50 -2.39
C LEU A 124 11.77 3.56 -1.30
N LEU A 125 10.52 3.87 -1.68
CA LEU A 125 9.39 3.89 -0.74
C LEU A 125 9.25 2.56 0.01
N ARG A 126 9.35 1.42 -0.70
CA ARG A 126 9.22 0.09 -0.07
C ARG A 126 10.35 -0.30 0.87
N LYS A 127 11.49 0.39 0.84
CA LYS A 127 12.56 0.17 1.83
C LYS A 127 12.12 0.66 3.21
N HIS A 128 11.33 1.74 3.26
CA HIS A 128 10.75 2.29 4.48
C HIS A 128 9.39 1.67 4.80
N LEU A 129 8.63 1.33 3.76
CA LEU A 129 7.27 0.82 3.84
C LEU A 129 7.22 -0.61 3.25
N PRO A 130 7.86 -1.61 3.88
CA PRO A 130 7.81 -2.97 3.37
C PRO A 130 6.39 -3.56 3.50
N TRP A 131 6.09 -4.59 2.69
CA TRP A 131 4.77 -5.23 2.72
C TRP A 131 4.39 -5.73 4.12
N GLU A 132 5.35 -6.26 4.86
CA GLU A 132 5.15 -6.81 6.20
C GLU A 132 4.56 -5.75 7.15
N ARG A 133 5.04 -4.49 7.04
CA ARG A 133 4.50 -3.36 7.80
C ARG A 133 3.11 -2.96 7.33
N ILE A 134 2.88 -2.90 6.02
CA ILE A 134 1.56 -2.60 5.43
C ILE A 134 0.52 -3.66 5.84
N ALA A 135 0.89 -4.94 5.82
CA ALA A 135 0.03 -6.04 6.21
C ALA A 135 -0.28 -6.01 7.71
N GLN A 136 0.70 -5.66 8.55
CA GLN A 136 0.49 -5.44 9.98
C GLN A 136 -0.56 -4.34 10.21
N LEU A 137 -0.34 -3.13 9.68
CA LEU A 137 -1.27 -2.01 9.84
C LEU A 137 -2.68 -2.35 9.35
N ALA A 138 -2.79 -3.05 8.22
CA ALA A 138 -4.09 -3.49 7.69
C ALA A 138 -4.82 -4.48 8.59
N ARG A 139 -4.11 -5.29 9.37
CA ARG A 139 -4.73 -6.18 10.38
C ARG A 139 -5.18 -5.38 11.60
N GLU A 140 -4.38 -4.43 12.07
CA GLU A 140 -4.71 -3.55 13.19
C GLU A 140 -5.98 -2.74 12.90
N VAL A 141 -6.09 -2.15 11.69
CA VAL A 141 -7.31 -1.43 11.27
C VAL A 141 -8.52 -2.37 11.10
N ARG A 142 -8.29 -3.63 10.69
CA ARG A 142 -9.36 -4.61 10.51
C ARG A 142 -9.87 -5.19 11.84
N TYR A 143 -9.00 -5.28 12.84
CA TYR A 143 -9.25 -5.87 14.14
C TYR A 143 -8.76 -4.91 15.25
N PRO A 144 -9.46 -3.78 15.46
CA PRO A 144 -9.02 -2.75 16.40
C PRO A 144 -8.94 -3.26 17.85
N ASP A 145 -9.72 -4.29 18.20
CA ASP A 145 -9.76 -4.86 19.55
C ASP A 145 -8.55 -5.77 19.86
N ASP A 146 -7.76 -6.16 18.84
CA ASP A 146 -6.56 -7.01 18.99
C ASP A 146 -5.25 -6.21 19.05
N ALA A 147 -5.31 -4.88 18.84
CA ALA A 147 -4.18 -4.00 19.04
C ALA A 147 -3.92 -3.88 20.56
N GLY A 148 -2.97 -4.66 21.07
CA GLY A 148 -2.55 -4.62 22.48
C GLY A 148 -2.27 -3.19 22.95
N PRO A 149 -2.33 -2.93 24.28
CA PRO A 149 -2.22 -1.58 24.82
C PRO A 149 -0.96 -0.91 24.27
N GLY A 150 -1.15 0.21 23.57
CA GLY A 150 -0.08 1.03 23.00
C GLY A 150 0.96 1.34 24.07
N ILE A 151 2.22 1.18 23.68
CA ILE A 151 3.42 1.36 24.52
C ILE A 151 3.51 2.78 25.04
#